data_AF-A0A930B2H6-F1
#
_entry.id   AF-A0A930B2H6-F1
#
_cell.length_a   1.000
_cell.length_b   1.000
_cell.length_c   1.000
_cell.angle_alpha   90.00
_cell.angle_beta   90.00
_cell.angle_gamma   90.00
#
_symmetry.space_group_name_H-M   'P 1'
#
loop_
_entity.id
_entity.type
_entity.pdbx_description
1 polymer ?
#
loop_
_entity_poly.entity_id
_entity_poly.type
_entity_poly.pdbx_seq_one_letter_code
_entity_poly.pdbx_strand_id
1 'polypeptide(L)'
;LVGAGGLGSFILLGIDRRNASLILIGAISSAILAILFNVVLKWLEKAKLRTIVAAFAVMVLGLGASYAPSMIPNKEKENLVIAGKLGPEPEILMNMYKLLIEENTDMTVTVKPNFGKTDFLYQALKKGDIDIYPEFSGTVTESLLQSSPQIGHDPEKVYEVARDGIAKQDQLAFLKPMAYQNT
;
A
#
# COMPACT_ATOMS: atom_id res chain seq x y z
N LEU A 1 9.68 -3.55 -4.44
CA LEU A 1 10.15 -2.85 -3.21
C LEU A 1 9.93 -1.34 -3.33
N VAL A 2 8.72 -0.92 -3.70
CA VAL A 2 8.21 0.45 -3.55
C VAL A 2 6.87 0.22 -2.86
N GLY A 3 6.63 0.82 -1.68
CA GLY A 3 5.42 0.56 -0.89
C GLY A 3 5.60 -0.28 0.39
N ALA A 4 6.83 -0.62 0.79
CA ALA A 4 7.10 -1.33 2.06
C ALA A 4 6.89 -0.46 3.32
N GLY A 5 6.47 0.80 3.17
CA GLY A 5 6.45 1.79 4.24
C GLY A 5 7.85 2.28 4.62
N GLY A 6 7.93 3.26 5.53
CA GLY A 6 9.19 3.80 6.07
C GLY A 6 9.20 5.33 6.20
N LEU A 7 10.26 5.89 6.79
CA LEU A 7 10.37 7.33 7.07
C LEU A 7 10.36 8.21 5.80
N GLY A 8 10.77 7.65 4.65
CA GLY A 8 10.72 8.33 3.36
C GLY A 8 9.29 8.60 2.83
N SER A 9 8.28 7.88 3.34
CA SER A 9 6.88 8.13 2.95
C SER A 9 6.41 9.52 3.41
N PHE A 10 6.89 10.01 4.57
CA PHE A 10 6.60 11.35 5.05
C PHE A 10 7.15 12.45 4.12
N ILE A 11 8.32 12.20 3.51
CA ILE A 11 8.93 13.12 2.54
C ILE A 11 8.07 13.21 1.29
N LEU A 12 7.72 12.05 0.70
CA LEU A 12 6.86 11.99 -0.48
C LEU A 12 5.48 12.61 -0.21
N LEU A 13 4.86 12.27 0.93
CA LEU A 13 3.57 12.82 1.33
C LEU A 13 3.64 14.35 1.52
N GLY A 14 4.73 14.85 2.09
CA GLY A 14 4.96 16.28 2.23
C GLY A 14 5.14 17.01 0.90
N ILE A 15 5.80 16.38 -0.08
CA ILE A 15 5.92 16.91 -1.44
C ILE A 15 4.54 16.96 -2.11
N ASP A 16 3.80 15.84 -2.09
CA ASP A 16 2.49 15.72 -2.74
C ASP A 16 1.46 16.68 -2.14
N ARG A 17 1.50 16.90 -0.82
CA ARG A 17 0.58 17.79 -0.10
C ARG A 17 1.10 19.22 0.05
N ARG A 18 2.24 19.57 -0.57
CA ARG A 18 2.94 20.86 -0.37
C ARG A 18 3.07 21.25 1.11
N ASN A 19 3.36 20.27 1.97
CA ASN A 19 3.43 20.42 3.41
C ASN A 19 4.88 20.27 3.88
N ALA A 20 5.53 21.41 4.14
CA ALA A 20 6.92 21.47 4.59
C ALA A 20 7.16 20.74 5.92
N SER A 21 6.18 20.71 6.82
CA SER A 21 6.31 20.01 8.10
C SER A 21 6.46 18.51 7.92
N LEU A 22 5.71 17.89 6.99
CA LEU A 22 5.84 16.46 6.68
C LEU A 22 7.19 16.13 6.04
N ILE A 23 7.67 16.98 5.13
CA ILE A 23 9.00 16.84 4.53
C ILE A 23 10.07 16.88 5.63
N LEU A 24 9.97 17.84 6.55
CA LEU A 24 10.92 18.03 7.63
C LEU A 24 10.91 16.86 8.62
N ILE A 25 9.72 16.33 8.98
CA ILE A 25 9.60 15.14 9.84
C ILE A 25 10.30 13.94 9.20
N GLY A 26 10.06 13.67 7.92
CA GLY A 26 10.70 12.57 7.21
C GLY A 26 12.22 12.73 7.11
N ALA A 27 12.71 13.94 6.82
CA ALA A 27 14.13 14.24 6.72
C ALA A 27 14.86 14.14 8.07
N ILE A 28 14.31 14.77 9.12
CA ILE A 28 14.90 14.76 10.47
C ILE A 28 14.93 13.34 11.03
N SER A 29 13.82 12.60 10.93
CA SER A 29 13.76 11.21 11.41
C SER A 29 14.76 10.31 10.69
N SER A 30 14.92 10.48 9.37
CA SER A 30 15.92 9.75 8.57
C SER A 30 17.35 10.12 8.97
N ALA A 31 17.63 11.41 9.23
CA ALA A 31 18.95 11.86 9.70
C ALA A 31 19.29 11.30 11.09
N ILE A 32 18.32 11.29 12.01
CA ILE A 32 18.49 10.67 13.34
C ILE A 32 18.79 9.18 13.19
N LEU A 33 18.04 8.46 12.35
CA LEU A 33 18.26 7.04 12.10
C LEU A 33 19.65 6.77 11.51
N ALA A 34 20.12 7.63 10.60
CA ALA A 34 21.46 7.53 10.02
C ALA A 34 22.57 7.76 11.05
N ILE A 35 22.41 8.74 11.95
CA ILE A 35 23.37 8.99 13.05
C ILE A 35 23.40 7.80 14.00
N LEU A 36 22.23 7.27 14.38
CA LEU A 36 22.12 6.11 15.26
C LEU A 36 22.81 4.89 14.63
N PHE A 37 22.60 4.66 13.34
CA PHE A 37 23.27 3.58 12.60
C PHE A 37 24.80 3.74 12.63
N ASN A 38 25.30 4.96 12.40
CA ASN A 38 26.73 5.24 12.46
C ASN A 38 27.33 5.01 13.87
N VAL A 39 26.60 5.39 14.92
CA VAL A 39 27.01 5.13 16.32
C VAL A 39 27.09 3.62 16.60
N VAL A 40 26.11 2.84 16.13
CA VAL A 40 26.10 1.38 16.26
C VAL A 40 27.29 0.76 15.51
N LEU A 41 27.55 1.18 14.28
CA LEU A 41 28.71 0.70 13.50
C LEU A 41 30.03 1.00 14.22
N LYS A 42 30.21 2.23 14.71
CA LYS A 42 31.42 2.64 15.44
C LYS A 42 31.61 1.85 16.74
N TRP A 43 30.53 1.47 17.41
CA TRP A 43 30.59 0.61 18.59
C TRP A 43 30.97 -0.83 18.23
N LEU A 44 30.38 -1.38 17.16
CA LEU A 44 30.70 -2.71 16.65
C LEU A 44 32.15 -2.83 16.17
N GLU A 45 32.70 -1.78 15.54
CA GLU A 45 34.09 -1.75 15.08
C GLU A 45 35.10 -1.92 16.22
N LYS A 46 34.78 -1.40 17.41
CA LYS A 46 35.62 -1.54 18.61
C LYS A 46 35.28 -2.77 19.45
N ALA A 47 34.23 -3.50 19.12
CA ALA A 47 33.75 -4.63 19.89
C ALA A 47 34.57 -5.90 19.60
N LYS A 48 34.74 -6.74 20.62
CA LYS A 48 35.34 -8.07 20.44
C LYS A 48 34.35 -8.95 19.65
N LEU A 49 34.87 -9.89 18.86
CA LEU A 49 34.05 -10.81 18.06
C LEU A 49 32.94 -11.51 18.88
N ARG A 50 33.23 -11.89 20.13
CA ARG A 50 32.24 -12.50 21.05
C ARG A 50 31.04 -11.58 21.32
N THR A 51 31.27 -10.29 21.46
CA THR A 51 30.21 -9.28 21.68
C THR A 51 29.37 -9.09 20.43
N ILE A 52 29.99 -9.10 19.23
CA ILE A 52 29.28 -9.02 17.95
C ILE A 52 28.37 -10.24 17.77
N VAL A 53 28.91 -11.45 18.03
CA VAL A 53 28.14 -12.70 17.94
C VAL A 53 26.99 -12.72 18.97
N ALA A 54 27.24 -12.27 20.20
CA ALA A 54 26.19 -12.15 21.22
C ALA A 54 25.09 -11.16 20.81
N ALA A 55 25.45 -9.98 20.29
CA ALA A 55 24.49 -8.98 19.82
C ALA A 55 23.66 -9.51 18.64
N PHE A 56 24.28 -10.22 17.70
CA PHE A 56 23.59 -10.86 16.59
C PHE A 56 22.63 -11.96 17.07
N ALA A 57 23.06 -12.81 18.01
CA ALA A 57 22.21 -13.85 18.59
C ALA A 57 21.00 -13.25 19.33
N VAL A 58 21.20 -12.18 20.10
CA VAL A 58 20.12 -11.45 20.78
C VAL A 58 19.15 -10.83 19.75
N MET A 59 19.66 -10.26 18.66
CA MET A 59 18.82 -9.71 17.58
C MET A 59 17.98 -10.81 16.92
N VAL A 60 18.58 -11.95 16.59
CA VAL A 60 17.87 -13.10 15.98
C VAL A 60 16.83 -13.66 16.95
N LEU A 61 17.16 -13.81 18.23
CA LEU A 61 16.21 -14.25 19.26
C LEU A 61 15.07 -13.25 19.45
N GLY A 62 15.35 -11.95 19.47
CA GLY A 62 14.36 -10.90 19.58
C GLY A 62 13.41 -10.87 18.39
N LEU A 63 13.94 -11.02 17.17
CA LEU A 63 13.14 -11.16 15.96
C LEU A 63 12.29 -12.43 16.02
N GLY A 64 12.87 -13.57 16.38
CA GLY A 64 12.14 -14.84 16.51
C GLY A 64 11.01 -14.78 17.55
N ALA A 65 11.26 -14.17 18.72
CA ALA A 65 10.26 -13.95 19.75
C ALA A 65 9.13 -13.02 19.29
N SER A 66 9.43 -12.01 18.46
CA SER A 66 8.43 -11.12 17.88
C SER A 66 7.42 -11.84 16.96
N TYR A 67 7.79 -12.98 16.37
CA TYR A 67 6.90 -13.81 15.56
C TYR A 67 6.20 -14.93 16.35
N ALA A 68 6.48 -15.09 17.65
CA ALA A 68 5.80 -16.09 18.48
C ALA A 68 4.28 -15.83 18.64
N PRO A 69 3.79 -14.57 18.76
CA PRO A 69 2.35 -14.30 18.88
C PRO A 69 1.55 -14.70 17.62
N SER A 70 2.16 -14.68 16.43
CA SER A 70 1.51 -15.12 15.18
C SER A 70 1.28 -16.63 15.07
N MET A 71 1.75 -17.44 16.03
CA MET A 71 1.46 -18.88 16.10
C MET A 71 0.23 -19.20 16.98
N ILE A 72 -0.36 -18.21 17.63
CA ILE A 72 -1.60 -18.36 18.41
C ILE A 72 -2.77 -18.16 17.45
N PRO A 73 -3.58 -19.19 17.14
CA PRO A 73 -4.72 -19.06 16.25
C PRO A 73 -5.82 -18.26 16.95
N ASN A 74 -5.75 -16.94 16.85
CA ASN A 74 -6.92 -16.11 17.04
C ASN A 74 -7.83 -16.29 15.83
N LYS A 75 -9.15 -16.30 16.06
CA LYS A 75 -10.12 -16.04 14.98
C LYS A 75 -9.87 -14.61 14.50
N GLU A 76 -8.97 -14.45 13.55
CA GLU A 76 -8.79 -13.17 12.87
C GLU A 76 -10.12 -12.83 12.21
N LYS A 77 -10.65 -11.65 12.54
CA LYS A 77 -11.66 -11.03 11.70
C LYS A 77 -11.07 -10.94 10.30
N GLU A 78 -11.82 -11.37 9.30
CA GLU A 78 -11.38 -11.31 7.91
C GLU A 78 -10.97 -9.86 7.61
N ASN A 79 -9.69 -9.67 7.30
CA ASN A 79 -9.08 -8.36 7.18
C ASN A 79 -8.87 -8.01 5.71
N LEU A 80 -9.67 -7.09 5.21
CA LEU A 80 -9.56 -6.57 3.84
C LEU A 80 -8.50 -5.46 3.78
N VAL A 81 -7.64 -5.54 2.77
CA VAL A 81 -6.60 -4.55 2.50
C VAL A 81 -7.01 -3.70 1.31
N ILE A 82 -7.27 -2.42 1.56
CA ILE A 82 -7.56 -1.45 0.51
C ILE A 82 -6.34 -0.56 0.30
N ALA A 83 -5.83 -0.49 -0.92
CA ALA A 83 -4.70 0.37 -1.26
C ALA A 83 -5.08 1.43 -2.31
N GLY A 84 -4.29 2.49 -2.40
CA GLY A 84 -4.62 3.62 -3.26
C GLY A 84 -3.40 4.26 -3.90
N LYS A 85 -3.68 4.94 -5.01
CA LYS A 85 -2.70 5.74 -5.75
C LYS A 85 -2.21 6.92 -4.91
N LEU A 86 -1.14 7.55 -5.38
CA LEU A 86 -0.66 8.81 -4.82
C LEU A 86 -1.73 9.89 -4.96
N GLY A 87 -2.03 10.60 -3.87
CA GLY A 87 -2.95 11.74 -3.87
C GLY A 87 -4.10 11.64 -2.86
N PRO A 88 -4.81 12.76 -2.64
CA PRO A 88 -5.83 12.87 -1.58
C PRO A 88 -7.12 12.12 -1.93
N GLU A 89 -7.52 12.06 -3.20
CA GLU A 89 -8.78 11.43 -3.61
C GLU A 89 -8.82 9.94 -3.27
N PRO A 90 -7.85 9.09 -3.69
CA PRO A 90 -7.85 7.69 -3.28
C PRO A 90 -7.87 7.53 -1.77
N GLU A 91 -7.13 8.34 -1.03
CA GLU A 91 -7.06 8.27 0.43
C GLU A 91 -8.42 8.53 1.09
N ILE A 92 -9.17 9.52 0.60
CA ILE A 92 -10.53 9.79 1.07
C ILE A 92 -11.44 8.60 0.74
N LEU A 93 -11.44 8.14 -0.51
CA LEU A 93 -12.30 7.04 -0.97
C LEU A 93 -12.05 5.75 -0.18
N MET A 94 -10.79 5.39 0.05
CA MET A 94 -10.44 4.20 0.83
C MET A 94 -10.92 4.27 2.27
N ASN A 95 -10.82 5.44 2.91
CA ASN A 95 -11.33 5.62 4.27
C ASN A 95 -12.86 5.55 4.30
N MET A 96 -13.56 6.06 3.28
CA MET A 96 -15.00 5.89 3.14
C MET A 96 -15.38 4.41 3.01
N TYR A 97 -14.68 3.63 2.18
CA TYR A 97 -14.90 2.19 2.07
C TYR A 97 -14.62 1.46 3.39
N LYS A 98 -13.53 1.80 4.08
CA LYS A 98 -13.22 1.26 5.41
C LYS A 98 -14.39 1.44 6.37
N LEU A 99 -14.91 2.67 6.50
CA LEU A 99 -16.02 2.96 7.40
C LEU A 99 -17.28 2.17 7.02
N LEU A 100 -17.65 2.15 5.75
CA LEU A 100 -18.84 1.44 5.28
C LEU A 100 -18.72 -0.08 5.46
N ILE A 101 -17.57 -0.67 5.18
CA ILE A 101 -17.35 -2.11 5.33
C ILE A 101 -17.37 -2.51 6.81
N GLU A 102 -16.65 -1.77 7.67
CA GLU A 102 -16.59 -2.07 9.11
C GLU A 102 -17.93 -1.80 9.83
N GLU A 103 -18.77 -0.89 9.32
CA GLU A 103 -20.11 -0.62 9.87
C GLU A 103 -21.15 -1.67 9.44
N ASN A 104 -21.00 -2.25 8.25
CA ASN A 104 -22.00 -3.14 7.66
C ASN A 104 -21.59 -4.63 7.65
N THR A 105 -20.39 -4.96 8.12
CA THR A 105 -19.86 -6.33 8.14
C THR A 105 -18.99 -6.56 9.38
N ASP A 106 -18.69 -7.83 9.70
CA ASP A 106 -17.77 -8.19 10.78
C ASP A 106 -16.28 -8.10 10.40
N MET A 107 -15.98 -7.70 9.16
CA MET A 107 -14.63 -7.59 8.62
C MET A 107 -13.90 -6.38 9.20
N THR A 108 -12.57 -6.45 9.24
CA THR A 108 -11.72 -5.28 9.49
C THR A 108 -11.12 -4.79 8.19
N VAL A 109 -10.83 -3.49 8.09
CA VAL A 109 -10.21 -2.91 6.90
C VAL A 109 -8.92 -2.19 7.22
N THR A 110 -7.85 -2.62 6.55
CA THR A 110 -6.54 -1.97 6.55
C THR A 110 -6.40 -1.10 5.31
N VAL A 111 -6.21 0.21 5.49
CA VAL A 111 -5.95 1.15 4.38
C VAL A 111 -4.46 1.39 4.18
N LYS A 112 -3.99 1.29 2.93
CA LYS A 112 -2.60 1.56 2.52
C LYS A 112 -2.57 2.74 1.54
N PRO A 113 -2.53 3.99 2.03
CA PRO A 113 -2.44 5.15 1.17
C PRO A 113 -1.07 5.25 0.49
N ASN A 114 -1.05 5.87 -0.69
CA ASN A 114 0.20 6.15 -1.43
C ASN A 114 1.04 4.89 -1.72
N PHE A 115 0.37 3.76 -1.99
CA PHE A 115 1.02 2.45 -2.09
C PHE A 115 1.80 2.29 -3.40
N GLY A 116 1.35 2.94 -4.48
CA GLY A 116 2.04 2.96 -5.76
C GLY A 116 1.25 3.67 -6.86
N LYS A 117 1.69 3.51 -8.11
CA LYS A 117 0.97 3.95 -9.31
C LYS A 117 0.05 2.83 -9.82
N THR A 118 -0.73 3.11 -10.86
CA THR A 118 -1.70 2.20 -11.50
C THR A 118 -1.17 0.77 -11.68
N ASP A 119 -0.10 0.58 -12.47
CA ASP A 119 0.39 -0.77 -12.78
C ASP A 119 0.84 -1.54 -11.55
N PHE A 120 1.44 -0.85 -10.57
CA PHE A 120 1.89 -1.47 -9.34
C PHE A 120 0.71 -1.97 -8.51
N LEU A 121 -0.31 -1.13 -8.32
CA LEU A 121 -1.54 -1.50 -7.61
C LEU A 121 -2.26 -2.64 -8.31
N TYR A 122 -2.32 -2.61 -9.65
CA TYR A 122 -2.96 -3.66 -10.43
C TYR A 122 -2.25 -5.01 -10.26
N GLN A 123 -0.91 -5.02 -10.30
CA GLN A 123 -0.14 -6.25 -10.06
C GLN A 123 -0.23 -6.71 -8.60
N ALA A 124 -0.30 -5.80 -7.64
CA ALA A 124 -0.52 -6.13 -6.23
C ALA A 124 -1.89 -6.79 -6.02
N LEU A 125 -2.94 -6.26 -6.66
CA LEU A 125 -4.29 -6.83 -6.63
C LEU A 125 -4.30 -8.25 -7.20
N LYS A 126 -3.70 -8.45 -8.38
CA LYS A 126 -3.61 -9.78 -9.02
C LYS A 126 -2.86 -10.82 -8.19
N LYS A 127 -1.93 -10.39 -7.33
CA LYS A 127 -1.15 -11.25 -6.44
C LYS A 127 -1.83 -11.53 -5.11
N GLY A 128 -2.90 -10.79 -4.78
CA GLY A 128 -3.53 -10.83 -3.46
C GLY A 128 -2.76 -10.07 -2.37
N ASP A 129 -1.84 -9.17 -2.74
CA ASP A 129 -1.15 -8.29 -1.76
C ASP A 129 -2.09 -7.19 -1.23
N ILE A 130 -3.15 -6.89 -1.99
CA ILE A 130 -4.26 -6.00 -1.68
C ILE A 130 -5.55 -6.62 -2.24
N ASP A 131 -6.71 -6.30 -1.66
CA ASP A 131 -8.00 -6.85 -2.06
C ASP A 131 -8.83 -5.87 -2.90
N ILE A 132 -8.66 -4.57 -2.64
CA ILE A 132 -9.45 -3.51 -3.29
C ILE A 132 -8.55 -2.30 -3.57
N TYR A 133 -8.73 -1.66 -4.72
CA TYR A 133 -8.25 -0.30 -4.94
C TYR A 133 -9.19 0.46 -5.90
N PRO A 134 -9.35 1.79 -5.74
CA PRO A 134 -10.14 2.59 -6.66
C PRO A 134 -9.40 2.82 -7.99
N GLU A 135 -10.07 2.54 -9.12
CA GLU A 135 -9.55 2.78 -10.46
C GLU A 135 -10.62 3.36 -11.39
N PHE A 136 -10.17 4.11 -12.39
CA PHE A 136 -11.02 4.71 -13.42
C PHE A 136 -11.17 3.76 -14.60
N SER A 137 -12.39 3.69 -15.15
CA SER A 137 -12.71 2.85 -16.30
C SER A 137 -11.87 3.19 -17.53
N GLY A 138 -11.60 4.47 -17.78
CA GLY A 138 -10.71 4.92 -18.86
C GLY A 138 -9.28 4.38 -18.72
N THR A 139 -8.69 4.46 -17.52
CA THR A 139 -7.38 3.87 -17.24
C THR A 139 -7.36 2.38 -17.52
N VAL A 140 -8.43 1.66 -17.13
CA VAL A 140 -8.54 0.23 -17.38
C VAL A 140 -8.49 -0.06 -18.88
N THR A 141 -9.32 0.62 -19.67
CA THR A 141 -9.42 0.39 -21.13
C THR A 141 -8.16 0.82 -21.89
N GLU A 142 -7.49 1.88 -21.45
CA GLU A 142 -6.34 2.44 -22.14
C GLU A 142 -5.02 1.76 -21.76
N SER A 143 -4.86 1.36 -20.49
CA SER A 143 -3.55 0.96 -19.94
C SER A 143 -3.49 -0.44 -19.36
N LEU A 144 -4.60 -1.02 -18.89
CA LEU A 144 -4.58 -2.30 -18.14
C LEU A 144 -5.06 -3.50 -18.95
N LEU A 145 -5.96 -3.30 -19.91
CA LEU A 145 -6.34 -4.35 -20.86
C LEU A 145 -5.20 -4.59 -21.86
N GLN A 146 -4.86 -5.86 -22.10
CA GLN A 146 -3.81 -6.25 -23.06
C GLN A 146 -4.14 -5.79 -24.49
N SER A 147 -5.41 -5.78 -24.85
CA SER A 147 -5.90 -5.24 -26.11
C SER A 147 -6.68 -3.98 -25.80
N SER A 148 -6.10 -2.81 -26.11
CA SER A 148 -6.79 -1.53 -25.93
C SER A 148 -7.94 -1.43 -26.95
N PRO A 149 -9.20 -1.50 -26.49
CA PRO A 149 -10.36 -1.44 -27.36
C PRO A 149 -10.51 -0.01 -27.90
N GLN A 150 -10.83 0.12 -29.18
CA GLN A 150 -11.22 1.39 -29.77
C GLN A 150 -12.67 1.69 -29.36
N ILE A 151 -12.85 2.44 -28.28
CA ILE A 151 -14.16 2.84 -27.76
C ILE A 151 -14.26 4.37 -27.86
N GLY A 152 -15.47 4.88 -28.15
CA GLY A 152 -15.75 6.31 -28.04
C GLY A 152 -15.76 6.80 -26.59
N HIS A 153 -16.21 8.04 -26.38
CA HIS A 153 -16.23 8.69 -25.07
C HIS A 153 -17.53 8.46 -24.27
N ASP A 154 -18.27 7.39 -24.58
CA ASP A 154 -19.49 7.05 -23.84
C ASP A 154 -19.12 6.43 -22.47
N PRO A 155 -19.45 7.07 -21.34
CA PRO A 155 -19.00 6.62 -20.02
C PRO A 155 -19.52 5.23 -19.62
N GLU A 156 -20.75 4.90 -20.02
CA GLU A 156 -21.37 3.62 -19.73
C GLU A 156 -20.69 2.52 -20.54
N LYS A 157 -20.42 2.78 -21.83
CA LYS A 157 -19.69 1.84 -22.68
C LYS A 157 -18.27 1.59 -22.20
N VAL A 158 -17.55 2.64 -21.79
CA VAL A 158 -16.18 2.54 -21.25
C VAL A 158 -16.18 1.70 -19.97
N TYR A 159 -17.16 1.90 -19.08
CA TYR A 159 -17.32 1.09 -17.87
C TYR A 159 -17.60 -0.40 -18.19
N GLU A 160 -18.55 -0.69 -19.07
CA GLU A 160 -18.89 -2.06 -19.44
C GLU A 160 -17.67 -2.82 -20.00
N VAL A 161 -16.93 -2.19 -20.91
CA VAL A 161 -15.75 -2.82 -21.51
C VAL A 161 -14.63 -3.00 -20.48
N ALA A 162 -14.41 -2.02 -19.59
CA ALA A 162 -13.47 -2.16 -18.49
C ALA A 162 -13.82 -3.36 -17.59
N ARG A 163 -15.09 -3.46 -17.18
CA ARG A 163 -15.60 -4.53 -16.31
C ARG A 163 -15.43 -5.90 -16.95
N ASP A 164 -15.94 -6.07 -18.17
CA ASP A 164 -15.96 -7.35 -18.85
C ASP A 164 -14.54 -7.77 -19.28
N GLY A 165 -13.71 -6.80 -19.68
CA GLY A 165 -12.32 -7.02 -20.05
C GLY A 165 -11.48 -7.54 -18.89
N ILE A 166 -11.55 -6.89 -17.72
CA ILE A 166 -10.79 -7.28 -16.53
C ILE A 166 -11.27 -8.62 -15.97
N ALA A 167 -12.58 -8.84 -15.94
CA ALA A 167 -13.16 -10.13 -15.52
C ALA A 167 -12.66 -11.28 -16.40
N LYS A 168 -12.62 -11.08 -17.72
CA LYS A 168 -12.15 -12.11 -18.67
C LYS A 168 -10.63 -12.31 -18.60
N GLN A 169 -9.87 -11.23 -18.50
CA GLN A 169 -8.40 -11.28 -18.56
C GLN A 169 -7.79 -11.84 -17.27
N ASP A 170 -8.29 -11.38 -16.13
CA ASP A 170 -7.59 -11.53 -14.84
C ASP A 170 -8.50 -12.06 -13.71
N GLN A 171 -9.76 -12.40 -14.00
CA GLN A 171 -10.75 -12.91 -13.02
C GLN A 171 -11.00 -11.95 -11.85
N LEU A 172 -10.85 -10.65 -12.09
CA LEU A 172 -11.09 -9.61 -11.12
C LEU A 172 -12.48 -8.98 -11.34
N ALA A 173 -13.10 -8.50 -10.27
CA ALA A 173 -14.37 -7.79 -10.33
C ALA A 173 -14.17 -6.28 -10.41
N PHE A 174 -14.77 -5.62 -11.39
CA PHE A 174 -14.85 -4.17 -11.44
C PHE A 174 -16.26 -3.71 -11.03
N LEU A 175 -16.35 -3.13 -9.84
CA LEU A 175 -17.62 -2.80 -9.19
C LEU A 175 -18.33 -1.64 -9.90
N LYS A 176 -19.60 -1.41 -9.53
CA LYS A 176 -20.39 -0.30 -10.06
C LYS A 176 -19.66 1.04 -9.81
N PRO A 177 -19.57 1.94 -10.82
CA PRO A 177 -18.92 3.23 -10.65
C PRO A 177 -19.64 4.08 -9.59
N MET A 178 -18.88 4.92 -8.91
CA MET A 178 -19.42 5.88 -7.95
C MET A 178 -20.22 6.97 -8.68
N ALA A 179 -21.15 7.60 -7.97
CA ALA A 179 -21.90 8.74 -8.51
C ALA A 179 -21.01 9.98 -8.75
N TYR A 180 -19.89 10.07 -8.04
CA TYR A 180 -18.82 11.03 -8.34
C TYR A 180 -18.06 10.55 -9.57
N GLN A 181 -18.24 11.26 -10.68
CA GLN A 181 -17.63 10.95 -11.98
C GLN A 181 -16.65 12.06 -12.35
N ASN A 182 -15.40 11.69 -12.65
CA ASN A 182 -14.36 12.61 -13.14
C ASN A 182 -14.16 12.54 -14.67
N THR A 183 -15.21 12.16 -15.41
CA THR A 183 -15.23 12.04 -16.87
C THR A 183 -16.55 12.51 -17.45
#